data_AF-A0A4Y8CAR1-F1
#
_entry.id   AF-A0A4Y8CAR1-F1
#
_cell.length_a   1.000
_cell.length_b   1.000
_cell.length_c   1.000
_cell.angle_alpha   90.00
_cell.angle_beta   90.00
_cell.angle_gamma   90.00
#
_symmetry.space_group_name_H-M   'P 1'
#
loop_
_entity.id
_entity.type
_entity.pdbx_description
1 polymer ?
#
loop_
_entity_poly.entity_id
_entity_poly.type
_entity_poly.pdbx_seq_one_letter_code
_entity_poly.pdbx_strand_id
1 'polypeptide(L)'
;PRIKEGEIRLLMLYNTPVNVVHKKPAEDADAFSATLFSGAKYRYDKPEDWKTLVDMFLGELPKVREKLGNYDLPLIWTADFILDTDEKGNDKYVLGEINCSCVGFTSHLELADEVASNIINIVSKTKA
;
A
#
# COMPACT_ATOMS: atom_id res chain seq x y z
N PRO A 1 8.65 -0.12 15.81
CA PRO A 1 7.89 -0.95 14.83
C PRO A 1 7.60 -2.36 15.36
N ARG A 2 6.33 -2.76 15.35
CA ARG A 2 5.83 -4.06 15.83
C ARG A 2 5.87 -5.10 14.70
N ILE A 3 7.08 -5.55 14.35
CA ILE A 3 7.35 -6.47 13.23
C ILE A 3 6.52 -7.77 13.28
N LYS A 4 6.27 -8.29 14.49
CA LYS A 4 5.45 -9.51 14.70
C LYS A 4 4.00 -9.37 14.22
N GLU A 5 3.50 -8.14 14.14
CA GLU A 5 2.14 -7.88 13.67
C GLU A 5 2.06 -7.89 12.15
N GLY A 6 3.19 -7.78 11.46
CA GLY A 6 3.29 -7.86 10.01
C GLY A 6 3.31 -6.51 9.31
N GLU A 7 3.37 -6.60 7.99
CA GLU A 7 3.37 -5.47 7.08
C GLU A 7 2.02 -5.38 6.37
N ILE A 8 1.51 -4.17 6.23
CA ILE A 8 0.24 -3.88 5.58
C ILE A 8 0.55 -3.08 4.32
N ARG A 9 0.31 -3.68 3.17
CA ARG A 9 0.56 -3.09 1.85
C ARG A 9 -0.74 -2.61 1.25
N LEU A 10 -0.84 -1.32 0.98
CA LEU A 10 -1.90 -0.76 0.14
C LEU A 10 -1.49 -0.88 -1.32
N LEU A 11 -2.31 -1.54 -2.14
CA LEU A 11 -2.20 -1.48 -3.59
C LEU A 11 -2.95 -0.23 -4.07
N MET A 12 -2.23 0.66 -4.72
CA MET A 12 -2.73 1.95 -5.19
C MET A 12 -2.88 1.90 -6.71
N LEU A 13 -4.06 2.27 -7.19
CA LEU A 13 -4.34 2.63 -8.56
C LEU A 13 -4.44 4.16 -8.64
N TYR A 14 -3.39 4.79 -9.15
CA TYR A 14 -3.22 6.24 -9.15
C TYR A 14 -3.35 6.83 -7.73
N ASN A 15 -4.47 7.46 -7.38
CA ASN A 15 -4.73 7.98 -6.03
C ASN A 15 -5.75 7.14 -5.24
N THR A 16 -6.21 6.02 -5.78
CA THR A 16 -7.24 5.18 -5.19
C THR A 16 -6.63 3.89 -4.62
N PRO A 17 -6.82 3.56 -3.33
CA PRO A 17 -6.47 2.25 -2.81
C PRO A 17 -7.49 1.23 -3.31
N VAL A 18 -7.03 0.15 -3.94
CA VAL A 18 -7.88 -0.87 -4.56
C VAL A 18 -7.82 -2.22 -3.85
N ASN A 19 -6.75 -2.47 -3.08
CA ASN A 19 -6.61 -3.69 -2.30
C ASN A 19 -5.65 -3.50 -1.12
N VAL A 20 -5.80 -4.31 -0.06
CA VAL A 20 -4.87 -4.35 1.07
C VAL A 20 -4.30 -5.76 1.21
N VAL A 21 -2.98 -5.86 1.31
CA VAL A 21 -2.29 -7.13 1.58
C VAL A 21 -1.64 -7.06 2.94
N HIS A 22 -2.12 -7.88 3.87
CA HIS A 22 -1.52 -8.05 5.17
C HIS A 22 -0.58 -9.26 5.16
N LYS A 23 0.72 -9.01 5.28
CA LYS A 23 1.79 -10.00 5.29
C LYS A 23 2.27 -10.20 6.72
N LYS A 24 1.84 -11.30 7.35
CA LYS A 24 2.25 -11.63 8.72
C LYS A 24 3.38 -12.67 8.68
N PRO A 25 4.54 -12.41 9.33
CA PRO A 25 5.60 -13.41 9.47
C PRO A 25 5.07 -14.70 10.13
N ALA A 26 5.78 -15.81 9.93
CA ALA A 26 5.52 -17.03 10.66
C ALA A 26 5.76 -16.82 12.18
N GLU A 27 5.10 -17.61 13.02
CA GLU A 27 5.10 -17.44 14.49
C GLU A 27 6.41 -17.88 15.17
N ASP A 28 7.39 -18.38 14.41
CA ASP A 28 8.69 -18.81 14.90
C ASP A 28 9.56 -17.62 15.34
N ALA A 29 10.32 -17.85 16.43
CA ALA A 29 11.00 -16.82 17.21
C ALA A 29 12.06 -16.00 16.44
N ASP A 30 12.48 -16.48 15.26
CA ASP A 30 13.51 -15.89 14.40
C ASP A 30 12.97 -15.28 13.09
N ALA A 31 11.65 -15.11 12.95
CA ALA A 31 11.03 -14.61 11.73
C ALA A 31 11.28 -13.10 11.50
N PHE A 32 12.47 -12.77 10.99
CA PHE A 32 12.87 -11.42 10.58
C PHE A 32 12.35 -11.02 9.18
N SER A 33 11.63 -11.90 8.47
CA SER A 33 11.21 -11.69 7.08
C SER A 33 9.76 -12.10 6.85
N ALA A 34 8.99 -11.22 6.20
CA ALA A 34 7.61 -11.43 5.76
C ALA A 34 7.54 -11.87 4.27
N THR A 35 8.57 -12.57 3.77
CA THR A 35 8.58 -13.08 2.39
C THR A 35 7.82 -14.41 2.30
N LEU A 36 7.20 -14.71 1.15
CA LEU A 36 6.41 -15.94 0.96
C LEU A 36 7.22 -17.22 1.26
N PHE A 37 8.54 -17.17 1.08
CA PHE A 37 9.47 -18.29 1.32
C PHE A 37 9.81 -18.51 2.80
N SER A 38 9.50 -17.58 3.70
CA SER A 38 9.70 -17.73 5.15
C SER A 38 8.47 -18.29 5.88
N GLY A 39 7.43 -18.73 5.15
CA GLY A 39 6.18 -19.22 5.76
C GLY A 39 5.21 -18.11 6.19
N ALA A 40 5.45 -16.86 5.75
CA ALA A 40 4.57 -15.74 6.02
C ALA A 40 3.16 -15.98 5.46
N LYS A 41 2.14 -15.63 6.25
CA LYS A 41 0.73 -15.73 5.85
C LYS A 41 0.28 -14.42 5.23
N TYR A 42 -0.26 -14.52 4.03
CA TYR A 42 -0.77 -13.38 3.27
C TYR A 42 -2.28 -13.42 3.34
N ARG A 43 -2.86 -12.30 3.78
CA ARG A 43 -4.30 -12.07 3.76
C ARG A 43 -4.59 -10.88 2.85
N TYR A 44 -5.61 -11.01 2.02
CA TYR A 44 -6.07 -9.97 1.12
C TYR A 44 -7.39 -9.43 1.66
N ASP A 45 -7.41 -8.14 1.96
CA ASP A 45 -8.54 -7.44 2.57
C ASP A 45 -8.96 -6.27 1.69
N LYS A 46 -10.18 -5.78 1.88
CA LYS A 46 -10.62 -4.60 1.15
C LYS A 46 -10.15 -3.32 1.85
N PRO A 47 -9.95 -2.21 1.12
CA PRO A 47 -9.60 -0.92 1.73
C PRO A 47 -10.56 -0.48 2.84
N GLU A 48 -11.85 -0.82 2.75
CA GLU A 48 -12.87 -0.46 3.75
C GLU A 48 -12.62 -1.12 5.11
N ASP A 49 -12.02 -2.31 5.12
CA ASP A 49 -11.65 -3.04 6.35
C ASP A 49 -10.49 -2.35 7.08
N TRP A 50 -9.78 -1.44 6.41
CA TRP A 50 -8.61 -0.71 6.89
C TRP A 50 -8.80 0.81 6.87
N LYS A 51 -10.05 1.27 7.03
CA LYS A 51 -10.45 2.68 6.90
C LYS A 51 -9.53 3.67 7.61
N THR A 52 -9.12 3.40 8.85
CA THR A 52 -8.25 4.30 9.62
C THR A 52 -6.90 4.52 8.94
N LEU A 53 -6.27 3.45 8.44
CA LEU A 53 -5.01 3.52 7.70
C LEU A 53 -5.21 4.24 6.37
N VAL A 54 -6.26 3.86 5.63
CA VAL A 54 -6.57 4.42 4.31
C VAL A 54 -6.83 5.93 4.39
N ASP A 55 -7.71 6.37 5.28
CA ASP A 55 -8.05 7.78 5.43
C ASP A 55 -6.83 8.59 5.85
N MET A 56 -6.04 8.08 6.81
CA MET A 56 -4.81 8.73 7.25
C MET A 56 -3.83 8.89 6.09
N PHE A 57 -3.58 7.83 5.33
CA PHE A 57 -2.62 7.89 4.23
C PHE A 57 -3.08 8.79 3.09
N LEU A 58 -4.36 8.72 2.70
CA LEU A 58 -4.92 9.60 1.67
C LEU A 58 -4.88 11.08 2.10
N GLY A 59 -5.07 11.36 3.39
CA GLY A 59 -4.89 12.70 3.96
C GLY A 59 -3.44 13.21 3.89
N GLU A 60 -2.45 12.34 4.08
CA GLU A 60 -1.02 12.69 4.01
C GLU A 60 -0.44 12.60 2.58
N LEU A 61 -1.14 11.96 1.63
CA LEU A 61 -0.68 11.75 0.26
C LEU A 61 -0.26 13.05 -0.47
N PRO A 62 -0.97 14.20 -0.33
CA PRO A 62 -0.51 15.46 -0.91
C PRO A 62 0.88 15.89 -0.42
N LYS A 63 1.17 15.71 0.88
CA LYS A 63 2.47 16.03 1.47
C LYS A 63 3.56 15.06 1.05
N VAL A 64 3.22 13.78 0.84
CA VAL A 64 4.13 12.81 0.23
C VAL A 64 4.51 13.26 -1.18
N ARG A 65 3.53 13.66 -2.01
CA ARG A 65 3.78 14.18 -3.36
C ARG A 65 4.65 15.43 -3.35
N GLU A 66 4.39 16.35 -2.43
CA GLU A 66 5.20 17.57 -2.25
C GLU A 66 6.67 17.22 -2.02
N LYS A 67 6.94 16.31 -1.08
CA LYS A 67 8.30 15.84 -0.77
C LYS A 67 8.98 15.12 -1.93
N LEU A 68 8.21 14.50 -2.81
CA LEU A 68 8.71 13.81 -4.00
C LEU A 68 8.83 14.75 -5.22
N GLY A 69 8.67 16.06 -5.05
CA GLY A 69 8.87 17.04 -6.12
C GLY A 69 7.61 17.35 -6.92
N ASN A 70 6.43 17.08 -6.38
CA ASN A 70 5.12 17.36 -6.99
C ASN A 70 4.89 16.68 -8.35
N TYR A 71 5.60 15.58 -8.65
CA TYR A 71 5.27 14.75 -9.80
C TYR A 71 3.88 14.14 -9.68
N ASP A 72 3.36 13.68 -10.81
CA ASP A 72 2.12 12.93 -10.81
C ASP A 72 2.30 11.55 -10.19
N LEU A 73 1.20 10.98 -9.68
CA LEU A 73 1.24 9.67 -9.05
C LEU A 73 1.45 8.57 -10.10
N PRO A 74 2.17 7.49 -9.76
CA PRO A 74 2.27 6.33 -10.63
C PRO A 74 0.88 5.73 -10.89
N LEU A 75 0.69 5.10 -12.06
CA LEU A 75 -0.55 4.40 -12.35
C LEU A 75 -0.79 3.26 -11.36
N ILE A 76 0.20 2.40 -11.12
CA ILE A 76 0.10 1.30 -10.16
C ILE A 76 1.33 1.32 -9.27
N TRP A 77 1.11 1.35 -7.97
CA TRP A 77 2.17 1.42 -6.97
C TRP A 77 1.69 0.89 -5.63
N THR A 78 2.59 0.72 -4.68
CA THR A 78 2.24 0.28 -3.32
C THR A 78 2.80 1.21 -2.26
N ALA A 79 2.09 1.28 -1.15
CA ALA A 79 2.55 1.91 0.09
C ALA A 79 2.51 0.86 1.20
N ASP A 80 3.66 0.59 1.81
CA ASP A 80 3.85 -0.50 2.75
C ASP A 80 4.06 0.07 4.15
N PHE A 81 3.23 -0.39 5.08
CA PHE A 81 3.15 0.11 6.45
C PHE A 81 3.49 -0.97 7.45
N ILE A 82 4.12 -0.57 8.54
CA ILE A 82 4.30 -1.40 9.73
C ILE A 82 3.58 -0.72 10.88
N LEU A 83 2.88 -1.51 11.69
CA LEU A 83 2.23 -0.99 12.88
C LEU A 83 3.27 -0.70 13.96
N ASP A 84 3.11 0.39 14.69
CA ASP A 84 3.96 0.83 15.79
C ASP A 84 3.10 1.38 16.93
N THR A 85 3.74 1.81 18.01
CA THR A 85 3.08 2.43 19.15
C THR A 85 3.64 3.83 19.35
N ASP A 86 2.77 4.82 19.52
CA ASP A 86 3.18 6.19 19.84
C ASP A 86 3.61 6.34 21.32
N GLU A 87 4.12 7.52 21.69
CA GLU A 87 4.56 7.81 23.07
C GLU A 87 3.44 7.69 24.12
N LYS A 88 2.17 7.71 23.69
CA LYS A 88 0.98 7.60 24.53
C LYS A 88 0.42 6.18 24.59
N GLY A 89 1.04 5.22 23.89
CA GLY A 89 0.57 3.84 23.84
C GLY A 89 -0.47 3.55 22.76
N ASN A 90 -0.78 4.49 21.86
CA ASN A 90 -1.77 4.28 20.80
C ASN A 90 -1.14 3.65 19.55
N ASP A 91 -1.97 2.95 18.78
CA ASP A 91 -1.59 2.40 17.48
C ASP A 91 -1.21 3.51 16.50
N LYS A 92 -0.08 3.33 15.84
CA LYS A 92 0.45 4.23 14.82
C LYS A 92 0.91 3.44 13.61
N TYR A 93 0.50 3.85 12.41
CA TYR A 93 1.05 3.29 11.18
C TYR A 93 2.30 4.06 10.76
N VAL A 94 3.37 3.32 10.42
CA VAL A 94 4.61 3.89 9.91
C VAL A 94 4.79 3.44 8.48
N LEU A 95 4.84 4.39 7.55
CA LEU A 95 5.18 4.12 6.15
C LEU A 95 6.66 3.71 6.06
N GLY A 96 6.91 2.47 5.65
CA GLY A 96 8.25 1.92 5.51
C GLY A 96 8.79 2.03 4.09
N GLU A 97 7.96 1.69 3.10
CA GLU A 97 8.38 1.60 1.70
C GLU A 97 7.27 2.08 0.75
N ILE A 98 7.69 2.65 -0.39
CA ILE A 98 6.85 2.88 -1.56
C ILE A 98 7.49 2.14 -2.74
N ASN A 99 6.72 1.33 -3.46
CA ASN A 99 7.18 0.64 -4.66
C ASN A 99 6.40 1.09 -5.88
N CYS A 100 7.12 1.43 -6.95
CA CYS A 100 6.54 1.78 -8.25
C CYS A 100 7.05 0.88 -9.37
N SER A 101 8.08 0.07 -9.13
CA SER A 101 8.67 -0.85 -10.11
C SER A 101 8.06 -2.24 -9.96
N CYS A 102 7.75 -2.87 -11.10
CA CYS A 102 7.24 -4.26 -11.17
C CYS A 102 5.96 -4.51 -10.34
N VAL A 103 5.16 -3.48 -10.06
CA VAL A 103 3.85 -3.63 -9.42
C VAL A 103 2.81 -3.96 -10.49
N GLY A 104 2.16 -5.10 -10.33
CA GLY A 104 1.10 -5.57 -11.23
C GLY A 104 -0.16 -5.95 -10.47
N PHE A 105 -1.23 -6.15 -11.24
CA PHE A 105 -2.55 -6.55 -10.75
C PHE A 105 -2.93 -7.96 -11.25
N THR A 106 -1.95 -8.81 -11.57
CA THR A 106 -2.17 -10.14 -12.13
C THR A 106 -2.95 -11.08 -11.20
N SER A 107 -2.91 -10.83 -9.89
CA SER A 107 -3.73 -11.52 -8.89
C SER A 107 -5.13 -10.89 -8.68
N HIS A 108 -5.42 -9.79 -9.37
CA HIS A 108 -6.61 -8.95 -9.26
C HIS A 108 -7.11 -8.53 -10.65
N LEU A 109 -7.37 -9.53 -11.51
CA LEU A 109 -7.74 -9.29 -12.91
C LEU A 109 -9.05 -8.49 -13.06
N GLU A 110 -9.90 -8.50 -12.04
CA GLU A 110 -11.09 -7.66 -11.94
C GLU A 110 -10.79 -6.15 -12.02
N LEU A 111 -9.56 -5.73 -11.73
CA LEU A 111 -9.14 -4.33 -11.81
C LEU A 111 -8.81 -3.87 -13.25
N ALA A 112 -8.81 -4.77 -14.23
CA ALA A 112 -8.35 -4.46 -15.59
C ALA A 112 -9.08 -3.26 -16.23
N ASP A 113 -10.40 -3.19 -16.09
CA ASP A 113 -11.22 -2.11 -16.67
C ASP A 113 -10.95 -0.76 -15.98
N GLU A 114 -10.77 -0.78 -14.65
CA GLU A 114 -10.46 0.42 -13.87
C GLU A 114 -9.05 0.93 -14.19
N VAL A 115 -8.09 0.02 -14.35
CA VAL A 115 -6.73 0.33 -14.80
C VAL A 115 -6.75 0.98 -16.19
N ALA A 116 -7.46 0.37 -17.14
CA ALA A 116 -7.59 0.92 -18.50
C ALA A 116 -8.22 2.33 -18.47
N SER A 117 -9.27 2.52 -17.68
CA SER A 117 -9.95 3.81 -17.51
C SER A 117 -9.01 4.88 -16.93
N ASN A 118 -8.22 4.54 -15.92
CA ASN A 118 -7.23 5.45 -15.33
C ASN A 118 -6.13 5.82 -16.33
N ILE A 119 -5.63 4.86 -17.13
CA ILE A 119 -4.66 5.15 -18.20
C ILE A 119 -5.22 6.18 -19.18
N ILE A 120 -6.45 5.95 -19.67
CA ILE A 120 -7.10 6.86 -20.63
C ILE A 120 -7.23 8.25 -20.01
N ASN A 121 -7.65 8.35 -18.75
CA ASN A 121 -7.81 9.62 -18.05
C ASN A 121 -6.48 10.36 -17.87
N ILE A 122 -5.41 9.66 -17.49
CA ILE A 122 -4.08 10.26 -17.30
C ILE A 122 -3.54 10.77 -18.65
N VAL A 123 -3.53 9.91 -19.68
CA VAL A 123 -3.00 10.28 -21.01
C VAL A 123 -3.81 11.41 -21.65
N SER A 124 -5.13 11.41 -21.46
CA SER A 124 -5.99 12.48 -21.99
C SER A 124 -5.72 13.83 -21.33
N LYS A 125 -5.41 13.86 -20.03
CA LYS A 125 -5.02 15.09 -19.32
C LYS A 125 -3.68 15.64 -19.79
N THR A 126 -2.72 14.79 -20.16
CA THR A 126 -1.40 15.23 -20.65
C THR A 126 -1.44 15.80 -22.08
N LYS A 127 -2.49 15.49 -22.85
CA LYS A 127 -2.66 15.98 -24.23
C LYS A 127 -3.36 17.35 -24.33
N ALA A 128 -4.01 17.80 -23.26
CA ALA A 128 -4.72 19.07 -23.19
C ALA A 128 -3.78 20.19 -22.68
#